data_AF-A0A9D8UG58-F1
#
_entry.id   AF-A0A9D8UG58-F1
#
_cell.length_a   1.000
_cell.length_b   1.000
_cell.length_c   1.000
_cell.angle_alpha   90.00
_cell.angle_beta   90.00
_cell.angle_gamma   90.00
#
_symmetry.space_group_name_H-M   'P 1'
#
loop_
_entity.id
_entity.type
_entity.pdbx_description
1 polymer ?
#
loop_
_entity_poly.entity_id
_entity_poly.type
_entity_poly.pdbx_seq_one_letter_code
_entity_poly.pdbx_strand_id
1 'polypeptide(L)'
;MDNLPRFAFYLSGVFIVSSAFTLFTSELLFLLGDPGVKGTVFLIGFGLVYMNIVFVSSRRFMRRLEGSSPAPFIFGTLVALTPVIWIFVYESGLMQSLRIVFPVVVLFGCGLGSYFGHRAGLKAQIKFQQQLEEYLRSTGQLPDDLKRPHDNLNKN
;
A
#
# COMPACT_ATOMS: atom_id res chain seq x y z
N MET A 1 -11.20 10.58 14.31
CA MET A 1 -10.78 9.81 13.11
C MET A 1 -11.95 9.83 12.14
N ASP A 2 -12.15 10.92 11.42
CA ASP A 2 -13.41 11.16 10.67
C ASP A 2 -13.52 10.33 9.38
N ASN A 3 -12.64 9.33 9.22
CA ASN A 3 -12.55 8.43 8.08
C ASN A 3 -12.54 6.95 8.50
N LEU A 4 -13.14 6.61 9.64
CA LEU A 4 -13.13 5.25 10.20
C LEU A 4 -13.69 4.16 9.26
N PRO A 5 -14.81 4.36 8.53
CA PRO A 5 -15.31 3.38 7.56
C PRO A 5 -14.29 3.07 6.45
N ARG A 6 -13.60 4.11 5.99
CA ARG A 6 -12.58 3.99 4.94
C ARG A 6 -11.34 3.29 5.45
N PHE A 7 -10.92 3.60 6.68
CA PHE A 7 -9.81 2.90 7.32
C PHE A 7 -10.11 1.41 7.43
N ALA A 8 -11.31 1.03 7.91
CA ALA A 8 -11.72 -0.37 8.02
C ALA A 8 -11.72 -1.09 6.67
N PHE A 9 -12.19 -0.45 5.60
CA PHE A 9 -12.18 -1.01 4.25
C PHE A 9 -10.76 -1.27 3.72
N TYR A 10 -9.83 -0.32 3.92
CA TYR A 10 -8.44 -0.54 3.52
C TYR A 10 -7.77 -1.60 4.39
N LEU A 11 -8.05 -1.61 5.70
CA LEU A 11 -7.52 -2.58 6.63
C LEU A 11 -7.93 -4.01 6.25
N SER A 12 -9.22 -4.24 5.96
CA SER A 12 -9.72 -5.54 5.53
C SER A 12 -9.18 -5.95 4.15
N GLY A 13 -9.12 -5.02 3.19
CA GLY A 13 -8.55 -5.29 1.88
C GLY A 13 -7.08 -5.69 1.93
N VAL A 14 -6.29 -4.96 2.73
CA VAL A 14 -4.86 -5.24 2.94
C VAL A 14 -4.67 -6.59 3.64
N PHE A 15 -5.51 -6.90 4.63
CA PHE A 15 -5.50 -8.21 5.30
C PHE A 15 -5.80 -9.35 4.34
N ILE A 16 -6.83 -9.23 3.51
CA ILE A 16 -7.19 -10.25 2.51
C ILE A 16 -6.06 -10.45 1.50
N VAL A 17 -5.47 -9.37 0.97
CA VAL A 17 -4.37 -9.46 0.00
C VAL A 17 -3.13 -10.11 0.62
N SER A 18 -2.76 -9.71 1.85
CA SER A 18 -1.64 -10.33 2.57
C SER A 18 -1.89 -11.82 2.82
N SER A 19 -3.11 -12.17 3.23
CA SER A 19 -3.49 -13.56 3.52
C SER A 19 -3.49 -14.42 2.26
N ALA A 20 -4.09 -13.94 1.18
CA ALA A 20 -4.09 -14.64 -0.10
C ALA A 20 -2.66 -14.86 -0.59
N PHE A 21 -1.81 -13.83 -0.57
CA PHE A 21 -0.42 -13.96 -0.98
C PHE A 21 0.34 -14.96 -0.10
N THR A 22 0.16 -14.92 1.21
CA THR A 22 0.78 -15.86 2.16
C THR A 22 0.37 -17.31 1.86
N LEU A 23 -0.92 -17.55 1.59
CA LEU A 23 -1.42 -18.89 1.25
C LEU A 23 -0.86 -19.38 -0.09
N PHE A 24 -0.92 -18.56 -1.14
CA PHE A 24 -0.40 -18.92 -2.47
C PHE A 24 1.10 -19.17 -2.46
N THR A 25 1.83 -18.44 -1.64
CA THR A 25 3.29 -18.57 -1.57
C THR A 25 3.77 -19.57 -0.55
N SER A 26 2.88 -20.16 0.24
CA SER A 26 3.22 -21.20 1.21
C SER A 26 3.87 -22.41 0.53
N GLU A 27 3.39 -22.77 -0.66
CA GLU A 27 3.97 -23.85 -1.47
C GLU A 27 5.36 -23.51 -2.02
N LEU A 28 5.74 -22.22 -2.08
CA LEU A 28 7.05 -21.78 -2.53
C LEU A 28 8.06 -21.66 -1.38
N LEU A 29 7.64 -21.92 -0.14
CA LEU A 29 8.52 -21.75 1.02
C LEU A 29 9.72 -22.69 1.00
N PHE A 30 9.62 -23.87 0.39
CA PHE A 30 10.76 -24.79 0.28
C PHE A 30 11.93 -24.19 -0.51
N LEU A 31 11.68 -23.28 -1.46
CA LEU A 31 12.71 -22.61 -2.26
C LEU A 31 13.62 -21.70 -1.41
N LEU A 32 13.17 -21.27 -0.23
CA LEU A 32 14.03 -20.55 0.70
C LEU A 32 15.07 -21.46 1.36
N GLY A 33 14.85 -22.78 1.35
CA GLY A 33 15.78 -23.77 1.89
C GLY A 33 16.99 -24.06 0.99
N ASP A 34 16.99 -23.60 -0.26
CA ASP A 34 18.10 -23.82 -1.19
C ASP A 34 19.37 -23.06 -0.75
N PRO A 35 20.49 -23.75 -0.44
CA PRO A 35 21.74 -23.10 -0.09
C PRO A 35 22.37 -22.49 -1.34
N GLY A 36 22.02 -21.24 -1.65
CA GLY A 36 22.60 -20.50 -2.78
C GLY A 36 21.87 -19.20 -3.08
N VAL A 37 22.25 -18.59 -4.21
CA VAL A 37 21.70 -17.30 -4.68
C VAL A 37 20.18 -17.36 -4.87
N LYS A 38 19.64 -18.53 -5.27
CA LYS A 38 18.20 -18.73 -5.47
C LYS A 38 17.41 -18.45 -4.18
N GLY A 39 17.76 -19.10 -3.07
CA GLY A 39 17.08 -18.89 -1.78
C GLY A 39 17.15 -17.45 -1.31
N THR A 40 18.29 -16.77 -1.48
CA THR A 40 18.44 -15.35 -1.14
C THR A 40 17.57 -14.44 -1.99
N VAL A 41 17.49 -14.68 -3.31
CA VAL A 41 16.63 -13.89 -4.22
C VAL A 41 15.17 -14.06 -3.86
N PHE A 42 14.71 -15.28 -3.55
CA PHE A 42 13.34 -15.51 -3.09
C PHE A 42 13.08 -14.82 -1.75
N LEU A 43 13.98 -14.93 -0.78
CA LEU A 43 13.85 -14.27 0.52
C LEU A 43 13.71 -12.74 0.39
N ILE A 44 14.58 -12.11 -0.40
CA ILE A 44 14.51 -10.68 -0.68
C ILE A 44 13.22 -10.35 -1.45
N GLY A 45 12.87 -11.16 -2.44
CA GLY A 45 11.63 -11.02 -3.22
C GLY A 45 10.39 -11.02 -2.34
N PHE A 46 10.30 -11.93 -1.37
CA PHE A 46 9.23 -11.94 -0.37
C PHE A 46 9.17 -10.64 0.40
N GLY A 47 10.30 -10.18 0.96
CA GLY A 47 10.38 -8.91 1.67
C GLY A 47 9.91 -7.73 0.82
N LEU A 48 10.31 -7.68 -0.46
CA LEU A 48 9.92 -6.64 -1.41
C LEU A 48 8.43 -6.67 -1.75
N VAL A 49 7.82 -7.85 -1.89
CA VAL A 49 6.38 -7.94 -2.16
C VAL A 49 5.57 -7.44 -0.97
N TYR A 50 5.88 -7.86 0.25
CA TYR A 50 5.21 -7.36 1.45
C TYR A 50 5.45 -5.86 1.66
N MET A 51 6.67 -5.39 1.41
CA MET A 51 6.98 -3.95 1.37
C MET A 51 6.08 -3.21 0.37
N ASN A 52 5.88 -3.76 -0.83
CA ASN A 52 5.08 -3.14 -1.88
C ASN A 52 3.59 -3.08 -1.51
N ILE A 53 3.02 -4.16 -0.98
CA ILE A 53 1.62 -4.23 -0.52
C ILE A 53 1.36 -3.11 0.48
N VAL A 54 2.23 -2.95 1.49
CA VAL A 54 2.12 -1.89 2.49
C VAL A 54 2.30 -0.53 1.84
N PHE A 55 3.35 -0.33 1.05
CA PHE A 55 3.67 0.94 0.40
C PHE A 55 2.50 1.49 -0.43
N VAL A 56 1.94 0.66 -1.33
CA VAL A 56 0.85 1.05 -2.22
C VAL A 56 -0.41 1.38 -1.44
N SER A 57 -0.74 0.54 -0.46
CA SER A 57 -1.95 0.69 0.36
C SER A 57 -1.89 1.95 1.22
N SER A 58 -0.77 2.17 1.91
CA SER A 58 -0.50 3.37 2.71
C SER A 58 -0.56 4.64 1.86
N ARG A 59 0.13 4.65 0.70
CA ARG A 59 0.14 5.81 -0.20
C ARG A 59 -1.27 6.14 -0.70
N ARG A 60 -2.04 5.13 -1.12
CA ARG A 60 -3.39 5.31 -1.67
C ARG A 60 -4.38 5.78 -0.60
N PHE A 61 -4.26 5.26 0.62
CA PHE A 61 -5.07 5.69 1.76
C PHE A 61 -4.79 7.16 2.12
N MET A 62 -3.52 7.52 2.29
CA MET A 62 -3.10 8.87 2.67
C MET A 62 -3.39 9.95 1.65
N ARG A 63 -3.43 9.64 0.34
CA ARG A 63 -3.66 10.62 -0.73
C ARG A 63 -4.90 11.50 -0.51
N ARG A 64 -5.93 10.98 0.15
CA ARG A 64 -7.20 11.68 0.38
C ARG A 64 -7.47 11.96 1.87
N LEU A 65 -6.43 11.95 2.70
CA LEU A 65 -6.50 12.36 4.10
C LEU A 65 -5.96 13.76 4.26
N GLU A 66 -6.37 14.44 5.32
CA GLU A 66 -5.81 15.73 5.69
C GLU A 66 -4.83 15.54 6.85
N GLY A 67 -3.54 15.52 6.53
CA GLY A 67 -2.45 15.53 7.50
C GLY A 67 -1.78 14.17 7.73
N SER A 68 -0.85 14.16 8.69
CA SER A 68 -0.12 12.94 9.06
C SER A 68 -1.06 11.95 9.76
N SER A 69 -1.00 10.69 9.34
CA SER A 69 -1.78 9.60 9.93
C SER A 69 -0.87 8.44 10.34
N PRO A 70 -1.14 7.79 11.51
CA PRO A 70 -0.42 6.58 11.91
C PRO A 70 -0.85 5.32 11.12
N ALA A 71 -1.88 5.42 10.27
CA ALA A 71 -2.43 4.28 9.54
C ALA A 71 -1.41 3.44 8.73
N PRO A 72 -0.38 4.02 8.08
CA PRO A 72 0.62 3.22 7.38
C PRO A 72 1.33 2.20 8.27
N PHE A 73 1.65 2.57 9.51
CA PHE A 73 2.28 1.66 10.46
C PHE A 73 1.33 0.56 10.90
N ILE A 74 0.05 0.86 11.09
CA ILE A 74 -0.97 -0.14 11.42
C ILE A 74 -1.12 -1.15 10.27
N PHE A 75 -1.13 -0.68 9.02
CA PHE A 75 -1.16 -1.56 7.85
C PHE A 75 0.09 -2.43 7.78
N GLY A 76 1.29 -1.87 8.03
CA GLY A 76 2.52 -2.64 8.08
C GLY A 76 2.49 -3.76 9.13
N THR A 77 2.05 -3.45 10.34
CA THR A 77 1.94 -4.45 11.42
C THR A 77 0.95 -5.55 11.06
N LEU A 78 -0.23 -5.20 10.54
CA LEU A 78 -1.24 -6.19 10.18
C LEU A 78 -0.78 -7.09 9.03
N VAL A 79 -0.15 -6.50 8.00
CA VAL A 79 0.39 -7.27 6.87
C VAL A 79 1.50 -8.21 7.31
N ALA A 80 2.36 -7.79 8.22
CA ALA A 80 3.44 -8.62 8.74
C ALA A 80 2.93 -9.75 9.65
N LEU A 81 1.89 -9.51 10.45
CA LEU A 81 1.36 -10.51 11.37
C LEU A 81 0.92 -11.79 10.65
N THR A 82 0.21 -11.66 9.54
CA THR A 82 -0.31 -12.80 8.78
C THR A 82 0.78 -13.83 8.39
N PRO A 83 1.82 -13.49 7.62
CA PRO A 83 2.89 -14.42 7.26
C PRO A 83 3.76 -14.86 8.43
N VAL A 84 3.95 -13.99 9.43
CA VAL A 84 4.70 -14.35 10.64
C VAL A 84 3.96 -15.42 11.42
N ILE A 85 2.66 -15.27 11.66
CA ILE A 85 1.87 -16.31 12.34
C ILE A 85 1.82 -17.58 11.48
N TRP A 86 1.64 -17.44 10.16
CA TRP A 86 1.54 -18.57 9.25
C TRP A 86 2.75 -19.49 9.30
N ILE A 87 3.98 -18.96 9.33
CA ILE A 87 5.19 -19.80 9.32
C ILE A 87 5.38 -20.64 10.61
N PHE A 88 4.76 -20.23 11.71
CA PHE A 88 4.80 -20.98 12.98
C PHE A 88 3.69 -22.02 13.07
N VAL A 89 2.56 -21.80 12.40
CA VAL A 89 1.42 -22.73 12.38
C VAL A 89 1.58 -23.78 11.27
N TYR A 90 2.12 -23.37 10.12
CA TYR A 90 2.28 -24.23 8.95
C TYR A 90 3.61 -25.02 9.03
N GLU A 91 3.53 -26.33 8.86
CA GLU A 91 4.68 -27.23 8.83
C GLU A 91 5.43 -27.10 7.50
N SER A 92 6.11 -25.97 7.34
CA SER A 92 6.74 -25.51 6.09
C SER A 92 7.97 -26.32 5.64
N GLY A 93 8.40 -27.35 6.38
CA GLY A 93 9.64 -28.09 6.09
C GLY A 93 10.93 -27.25 6.21
N LEU A 94 10.83 -25.97 6.58
CA LEU A 94 11.96 -25.05 6.67
C LEU A 94 12.88 -25.40 7.84
N MET A 95 14.20 -25.33 7.60
CA MET A 95 15.21 -25.36 8.65
C MET A 95 14.91 -24.30 9.72
N GLN A 96 15.22 -24.62 10.98
CA GLN A 96 14.88 -23.78 12.13
C GLN A 96 15.46 -22.36 12.07
N SER A 97 16.60 -22.16 11.42
CA SER A 97 17.19 -20.84 11.16
C SER A 97 16.32 -19.99 10.22
N LEU A 98 15.83 -20.57 9.13
CA LEU A 98 14.99 -19.88 8.14
C LEU A 98 13.61 -19.51 8.68
N ARG A 99 13.08 -20.29 9.64
CA ARG A 99 11.83 -19.96 10.36
C ARG A 99 11.92 -18.65 11.13
N ILE A 100 13.13 -18.18 11.46
CA ILE A 100 13.36 -16.89 12.15
C ILE A 100 13.74 -15.81 11.14
N VAL A 101 14.61 -16.14 10.18
CA VAL A 101 15.09 -15.18 9.18
C VAL A 101 13.95 -14.65 8.31
N PHE A 102 13.01 -15.52 7.88
CA PHE A 102 11.89 -15.09 7.05
C PHE A 102 10.99 -14.06 7.75
N PRO A 103 10.48 -14.28 8.97
CA PRO A 103 9.76 -13.26 9.74
C PRO A 103 10.50 -11.94 9.86
N VAL A 104 11.81 -11.97 10.12
CA VAL A 104 12.63 -10.75 10.26
C VAL A 104 12.66 -9.98 8.95
N VAL A 105 12.85 -10.65 7.81
CA VAL A 105 12.86 -10.02 6.49
C VAL A 105 11.48 -9.44 6.15
N VAL A 106 10.40 -10.14 6.47
CA VAL A 106 9.04 -9.64 6.24
C VAL A 106 8.73 -8.43 7.12
N LEU A 107 9.07 -8.47 8.41
CA LEU A 107 8.92 -7.35 9.34
C LEU A 107 9.71 -6.14 8.86
N PHE A 108 10.95 -6.35 8.41
CA PHE A 108 11.79 -5.29 7.86
C PHE A 108 11.19 -4.70 6.58
N GLY A 109 10.71 -5.55 5.66
CA GLY A 109 10.02 -5.14 4.43
C GLY A 109 8.76 -4.32 4.71
N CYS A 110 7.90 -4.80 5.62
CA CYS A 110 6.70 -4.07 6.04
C CYS A 110 7.02 -2.74 6.74
N GLY A 111 8.09 -2.71 7.56
CA GLY A 111 8.58 -1.50 8.20
C GLY A 111 9.05 -0.44 7.20
N LEU A 112 9.88 -0.84 6.24
CA LEU A 112 10.29 0.02 5.13
C LEU A 112 9.10 0.46 4.27
N GLY A 113 8.19 -0.46 3.95
CA GLY A 113 6.98 -0.18 3.18
C GLY A 113 6.09 0.86 3.86
N SER A 114 5.94 0.77 5.19
CA SER A 114 5.21 1.74 6.01
C SER A 114 5.88 3.11 6.00
N TYR A 115 7.20 3.15 6.19
CA TYR A 115 7.98 4.38 6.22
C TYR A 115 7.97 5.12 4.88
N PHE A 116 8.27 4.42 3.79
CA PHE A 116 8.22 5.01 2.45
C PHE A 116 6.79 5.30 2.01
N GLY A 117 5.84 4.45 2.40
CA GLY A 117 4.41 4.64 2.12
C GLY A 117 3.86 5.89 2.79
N HIS A 118 4.28 6.17 4.03
CA HIS A 118 3.93 7.39 4.75
C HIS A 118 4.48 8.64 4.04
N ARG A 119 5.78 8.65 3.75
CA ARG A 119 6.42 9.77 3.03
C ARG A 119 5.82 10.01 1.64
N ALA A 120 5.58 8.95 0.88
CA ALA A 120 4.95 9.03 -0.44
C ALA A 120 3.48 9.45 -0.36
N GLY A 121 2.78 9.04 0.71
CA GLY A 121 1.41 9.43 1.02
C GLY A 121 1.28 10.94 1.24
N LEU A 122 2.16 11.53 2.06
CA LEU A 122 2.20 12.98 2.29
C LEU A 122 2.45 13.76 0.99
N LYS A 123 3.41 13.32 0.18
CA LYS A 123 3.65 13.95 -1.14
C LYS A 123 2.43 13.84 -2.05
N ALA A 124 1.75 12.69 -2.06
CA ALA A 124 0.55 12.48 -2.86
C ALA A 124 -0.63 13.32 -2.38
N GLN A 125 -0.73 13.56 -1.07
CA GLN A 125 -1.74 14.42 -0.47
C GLN A 125 -1.57 15.88 -0.93
N ILE A 126 -0.35 16.42 -0.82
CA ILE A 126 -0.06 17.81 -1.26
C ILE A 126 -0.41 17.97 -2.75
N LYS A 127 0.02 17.01 -3.58
CA LYS A 127 -0.29 17.03 -5.01
C LYS A 127 -1.80 16.95 -5.27
N PHE A 128 -2.53 16.14 -4.50
CA PHE A 128 -3.99 16.03 -4.65
C PHE A 128 -4.69 17.34 -4.28
N GLN A 129 -4.26 18.03 -3.22
CA GLN A 129 -4.79 19.33 -2.83
C GLN A 129 -4.52 20.40 -3.90
N GLN A 130 -3.30 20.46 -4.44
CA GLN A 130 -2.95 21.36 -5.55
C GLN A 130 -3.83 21.13 -6.78
N GLN A 131 -4.01 19.86 -7.17
CA GLN A 131 -4.88 19.51 -8.30
C GLN A 131 -6.34 19.87 -8.05
N LEU A 132 -6.82 19.73 -6.80
CA LEU A 132 -8.18 20.10 -6.44
C LEU A 132 -8.37 21.63 -6.51
N GLU A 133 -7.39 22.40 -6.03
CA GLU A 133 -7.43 23.87 -6.08
C GLU A 133 -7.40 24.38 -7.53
N GLU A 134 -6.56 23.79 -8.38
CA GLU A 134 -6.49 24.11 -9.80
C GLU A 134 -7.78 23.74 -10.55
N TYR A 135 -8.38 22.58 -10.23
CA TYR A 135 -9.68 22.17 -10.76
C TYR A 135 -10.80 23.13 -10.33
N LEU A 136 -10.84 23.53 -9.06
CA LEU A 136 -11.83 24.48 -8.56
C LEU A 136 -11.66 25.88 -9.18
N ARG A 137 -10.41 26.33 -9.40
CA ARG A 137 -10.12 27.60 -10.09
C ARG A 137 -10.57 27.58 -11.55
N SER A 138 -10.31 26.49 -12.27
CA SER A 138 -10.73 26.32 -13.67
C SER A 138 -12.23 26.12 -13.82
N THR A 139 -12.89 25.42 -12.89
CA THR A 139 -14.35 25.22 -12.93
C THR A 139 -15.12 26.47 -12.45
N GLY A 140 -14.52 27.29 -11.57
CA GLY A 140 -15.05 28.60 -11.17
C GLY A 140 -14.95 29.68 -12.26
N GLN A 141 -14.11 29.47 -13.27
CA GLN A 141 -14.15 30.21 -14.52
C GLN A 141 -15.07 29.47 -15.49
N LEU A 142 -16.36 29.81 -15.51
CA LEU A 142 -17.19 29.47 -16.67
C LEU A 142 -16.41 29.90 -17.92
N PRO A 143 -16.19 29.00 -18.91
CA PRO A 143 -15.62 29.38 -20.20
C PRO A 143 -16.37 30.61 -20.72
N ASP A 144 -15.68 31.63 -21.23
CA ASP A 144 -16.34 32.85 -21.71
C ASP A 144 -17.42 32.56 -22.79
N ASP A 145 -17.29 31.45 -23.50
CA ASP A 145 -18.29 30.91 -24.44
C ASP A 145 -19.64 30.54 -23.79
N LEU A 146 -19.65 30.19 -22.50
CA LEU A 146 -20.85 29.89 -21.70
C LEU A 146 -21.34 31.08 -20.87
N LYS A 147 -20.55 32.16 -20.74
CA LYS A 147 -20.98 33.41 -20.09
C LYS A 147 -21.88 34.26 -20.98
N ARG A 148 -21.79 34.11 -22.30
CA ARG A 148 -22.63 34.84 -23.27
C ARG A 148 -23.18 33.93 -24.37
N PRO A 149 -24.03 32.93 -24.02
CA PRO A 149 -24.66 32.07 -25.02
C PRO A 149 -25.49 32.87 -26.05
N HIS A 150 -25.91 34.08 -25.69
CA HIS A 150 -26.69 34.97 -26.53
C HIS A 150 -25.89 35.75 -27.60
N ASP A 151 -24.57 35.91 -27.47
CA ASP A 151 -23.76 36.64 -28.47
C ASP A 151 -23.50 35.78 -29.73
N ASN A 152 -23.63 34.45 -29.64
CA ASN A 152 -23.47 33.53 -30.77
C ASN A 152 -24.79 33.21 -31.50
N LEU A 153 -25.93 33.69 -31.02
CA LEU A 153 -27.24 33.45 -31.62
C LEU A 153 -27.63 34.50 -32.68
N ASN A 154 -26.84 35.56 -32.87
CA ASN A 154 -27.14 36.66 -33.78
C ASN A 154 -26.18 36.76 -34.99
N LYS A 155 -25.63 35.62 -35.44
CA LYS A 155 -24.70 35.54 -36.59
C LYS A 155 -25.33 34.99 -37.88
N ASN A 156 -26.65 35.08 -38.03
CA ASN A 156 -27.34 34.79 -39.29
C ASN A 156 -28.21 35.97 -39.71
#